data_AF-A0A1Z9TL05-F1
#
_entry.id   AF-A0A1Z9TL05-F1
#
_cell.length_a   1.000
_cell.length_b   1.000
_cell.length_c   1.000
_cell.angle_alpha   90.00
_cell.angle_beta   90.00
_cell.angle_gamma   90.00
#
_symmetry.space_group_name_H-M   'P 1'
#
loop_
_entity.id
_entity.type
_entity.pdbx_description
1 polymer ?
#
loop_
_entity_poly.entity_id
_entity_poly.type
_entity_poly.pdbx_seq_one_letter_code
_entity_poly.pdbx_strand_id
1 'polypeptide(L)'
;MIYSGGFKPYEFALFACDIDSRFYEHFRPDWLAPRGAEAWLRHNRNRIYLRAYVFCDSVLERHKNGQMGFQDPVIIWADKEKGEFTIHPGQNRIILKMLLPEVRMVGWVRDPNCRSRKEYSGIFNNIQPLVRDTNGNRLVTWQTLHRSNVGGEDQYHEALTSDTYLGNRAHDTDKRKEKWAELQKTQGFSCRVNGTHFYNIGKPTAEYDFENIAGIYQAFLHHFHDFSYSKWDKLHFRRI
;
A
#
# COMPACT_ATOMS: atom_id res chain seq x y z
N MET A 1 -2.06 -37.05 -17.10
CA MET A 1 -2.61 -35.70 -16.83
C MET A 1 -3.98 -35.64 -17.49
N ILE A 2 -5.05 -35.75 -16.69
CA ILE A 2 -6.44 -35.75 -17.21
C ILE A 2 -6.83 -34.28 -17.35
N TYR A 3 -6.91 -33.78 -18.59
CA TYR A 3 -7.45 -32.45 -18.85
C TYR A 3 -8.97 -32.53 -18.83
N SER A 4 -9.60 -31.90 -17.85
CA SER A 4 -11.04 -31.64 -17.85
C SER A 4 -11.35 -30.61 -18.93
N GLY A 5 -12.09 -31.00 -19.97
CA GLY A 5 -12.42 -30.12 -21.10
C GLY A 5 -13.34 -28.93 -20.77
N GLY A 6 -13.86 -28.86 -19.54
CA GLY A 6 -14.72 -27.75 -19.09
C GLY A 6 -13.98 -26.60 -18.41
N PHE A 7 -12.76 -26.84 -17.91
CA PHE A 7 -11.94 -25.79 -17.28
C PHE A 7 -10.82 -25.41 -18.23
N LYS A 8 -10.79 -24.14 -18.66
CA LYS A 8 -9.61 -23.58 -19.30
C LYS A 8 -8.67 -23.10 -18.19
N PRO A 9 -7.52 -23.77 -17.95
CA PRO A 9 -6.69 -23.58 -16.75
C PRO A 9 -6.05 -22.19 -16.57
N TYR A 10 -6.45 -21.18 -17.34
CA TYR A 10 -5.85 -19.85 -17.35
C TYR A 10 -6.86 -18.71 -17.59
N GLU A 11 -8.17 -18.99 -17.60
CA GLU A 11 -9.18 -17.93 -17.67
C GLU A 11 -9.51 -17.42 -16.26
N PHE A 12 -9.51 -16.11 -16.07
CA PHE A 12 -9.91 -15.45 -14.83
C PHE A 12 -10.58 -14.11 -15.15
N ALA A 13 -11.47 -13.65 -14.27
CA ALA A 13 -11.99 -12.30 -14.33
C ALA A 13 -10.95 -11.32 -13.80
N LEU A 14 -10.73 -10.24 -14.55
CA LEU A 14 -9.90 -9.11 -14.13
C LEU A 14 -10.66 -7.80 -14.36
N PHE A 15 -10.85 -7.02 -13.30
CA PHE A 15 -11.59 -5.76 -13.34
C PHE A 15 -11.07 -4.75 -12.32
N ALA A 16 -11.41 -3.47 -12.50
CA ALA A 16 -11.05 -2.40 -11.59
C ALA A 16 -12.21 -2.05 -10.65
N CYS A 17 -11.86 -1.57 -9.46
CA CYS A 17 -12.80 -0.99 -8.51
C CYS A 17 -12.11 0.11 -7.68
N ASP A 18 -12.89 0.92 -6.97
CA ASP A 18 -12.34 1.83 -5.97
C ASP A 18 -12.10 1.07 -4.65
N ILE A 19 -11.02 1.43 -3.96
CA ILE A 19 -10.71 0.98 -2.60
C ILE A 19 -11.29 1.99 -1.61
N ASP A 20 -12.28 1.56 -0.83
CA ASP A 20 -13.01 2.42 0.11
C ASP A 20 -13.46 1.67 1.38
N SER A 21 -14.37 2.27 2.15
CA SER A 21 -14.87 1.67 3.40
C SER A 21 -15.53 0.31 3.20
N ARG A 22 -16.27 0.09 2.10
CA ARG A 22 -16.93 -1.21 1.84
C ARG A 22 -15.91 -2.31 1.67
N PHE A 23 -14.82 -2.00 0.96
CA PHE A 23 -13.72 -2.93 0.83
C PHE A 23 -13.16 -3.35 2.19
N TYR A 24 -12.97 -2.39 3.11
CA TYR A 24 -12.41 -2.65 4.44
C TYR A 24 -13.29 -3.49 5.37
N GLU A 25 -14.61 -3.49 5.16
CA GLU A 25 -15.54 -4.36 5.91
C GLU A 25 -15.29 -5.85 5.67
N HIS A 26 -14.66 -6.19 4.54
CA HIS A 26 -14.33 -7.57 4.18
C HIS A 26 -12.93 -8.01 4.62
N PHE A 27 -12.17 -7.14 5.27
CA PHE A 27 -10.87 -7.50 5.81
C PHE A 27 -11.03 -8.22 7.13
N ARG A 28 -10.33 -9.34 7.28
CA ARG A 28 -10.21 -9.98 8.60
C ARG A 28 -9.57 -9.00 9.59
N PRO A 29 -9.95 -8.97 10.87
CA PRO A 29 -9.36 -8.06 11.86
C PRO A 29 -7.82 -8.10 11.93
N ASP A 30 -7.21 -9.21 11.51
CA ASP A 30 -5.79 -9.53 11.51
C ASP A 30 -5.16 -9.59 10.11
N TRP A 31 -5.83 -9.02 9.09
CA TRP A 31 -5.37 -9.07 7.70
C TRP A 31 -3.96 -8.51 7.48
N LEU A 32 -3.56 -7.56 8.32
CA LEU A 32 -2.18 -7.13 8.44
C LEU A 32 -1.47 -8.20 9.27
N ALA A 33 -0.58 -8.95 8.62
CA ALA A 33 0.34 -9.82 9.35
C ALA A 33 0.93 -9.02 10.53
N PRO A 34 1.11 -9.64 11.71
CA PRO A 34 1.62 -8.98 12.92
C PRO A 34 3.11 -8.60 12.80
N ARG A 35 3.57 -8.20 11.61
CA ARG A 35 4.77 -7.41 11.41
C ARG A 35 4.51 -6.06 12.07
N GLY A 36 4.73 -6.02 13.38
CA GLY A 36 4.52 -4.84 14.22
C GLY A 36 5.37 -3.66 13.77
N ALA A 37 5.14 -2.52 14.41
CA ALA A 37 5.92 -1.30 14.19
C ALA A 37 7.44 -1.58 14.18
N GLU A 38 7.91 -2.44 15.09
CA GLU A 38 9.32 -2.85 15.18
C GLU A 38 9.85 -3.46 13.88
N ALA A 39 9.18 -4.47 13.34
CA ALA A 39 9.64 -5.16 12.15
C ALA A 39 9.71 -4.18 10.97
N TRP A 40 8.69 -3.35 10.80
CA TRP A 40 8.68 -2.33 9.75
C TRP A 40 9.80 -1.30 9.92
N LEU A 41 10.00 -0.79 11.14
CA LEU A 41 11.05 0.18 11.46
C LEU A 41 12.45 -0.40 11.18
N ARG A 42 12.69 -1.65 11.59
CA ARG A 42 13.96 -2.35 11.36
C ARG A 42 14.25 -2.52 9.87
N HIS A 43 13.27 -2.96 9.08
CA HIS A 43 13.44 -3.15 7.63
C HIS A 43 13.59 -1.85 6.85
N ASN A 44 13.00 -0.75 7.33
CA ASN A 44 12.94 0.50 6.60
C ASN A 44 13.89 1.59 7.12
N ARG A 45 14.67 1.35 8.18
CA ARG A 45 15.58 2.34 8.80
C ARG A 45 16.41 3.12 7.77
N ASN A 46 17.06 2.42 6.83
CA ASN A 46 17.91 3.04 5.80
C ASN A 46 17.14 3.46 4.53
N ARG A 47 15.80 3.37 4.56
CA ARG A 47 14.91 3.60 3.41
C ARG A 47 13.75 4.51 3.75
N ILE A 48 13.73 5.16 4.92
CA ILE A 48 12.62 6.03 5.36
C ILE A 48 12.34 7.16 4.38
N TYR A 49 13.39 7.74 3.82
CA TYR A 49 13.25 8.73 2.75
C TYR A 49 12.36 8.21 1.60
N LEU A 50 12.62 7.01 1.07
CA LEU A 50 11.79 6.45 0.00
C LEU A 50 10.44 5.94 0.51
N ARG A 51 10.40 5.30 1.67
CA ARG A 51 9.27 4.49 2.17
C ARG A 51 8.20 5.29 2.90
N ALA A 52 8.58 6.43 3.46
CA ALA A 52 7.67 7.35 4.12
C ALA A 52 7.60 8.67 3.36
N TYR A 53 8.74 9.36 3.19
CA TYR A 53 8.74 10.72 2.63
C TYR A 53 8.31 10.77 1.16
N VAL A 54 9.08 10.17 0.24
CA VAL A 54 8.77 10.17 -1.20
C VAL A 54 7.38 9.57 -1.47
N PHE A 55 7.00 8.55 -0.70
CA PHE A 55 5.70 7.90 -0.84
C PHE A 55 4.53 8.81 -0.43
N CYS A 56 4.58 9.43 0.75
CA CYS A 56 3.51 10.32 1.19
C CYS A 56 3.47 11.59 0.32
N ASP A 57 4.63 12.19 0.03
CA ASP A 57 4.74 13.38 -0.80
C ASP A 57 4.15 13.15 -2.20
N SER A 58 4.43 12.01 -2.85
CA SER A 58 3.90 11.71 -4.18
C SER A 58 2.38 11.49 -4.19
N VAL A 59 1.86 10.77 -3.20
CA VAL A 59 0.41 10.53 -3.06
C VAL A 59 -0.33 11.84 -2.85
N LEU A 60 0.19 12.70 -1.96
CA LEU A 60 -0.42 13.98 -1.62
C LEU A 60 -0.29 15.01 -2.74
N GLU A 61 0.85 15.10 -3.42
CA GLU A 61 1.07 16.00 -4.55
C GLU A 61 0.08 15.71 -5.68
N ARG A 62 -0.03 14.44 -6.09
CA ARG A 62 -0.97 14.02 -7.13
C ARG A 62 -2.42 14.34 -6.74
N HIS A 63 -2.79 14.03 -5.49
CA HIS A 63 -4.14 14.33 -4.99
C HIS A 63 -4.46 15.83 -5.03
N LYS A 64 -3.54 16.68 -4.55
CA LYS A 64 -3.69 18.14 -4.55
C LYS A 64 -3.80 18.71 -5.96
N ASN A 65 -3.19 18.06 -6.95
CA ASN A 65 -3.28 18.42 -8.36
C ASN A 65 -4.52 17.85 -9.07
N GLY A 66 -5.51 17.33 -8.33
CA GLY A 66 -6.75 16.76 -8.90
C GLY A 66 -6.55 15.41 -9.59
N GLN A 67 -5.38 14.77 -9.42
CA GLN A 67 -5.08 13.46 -9.97
C GLN A 67 -5.38 12.35 -8.95
N MET A 68 -5.40 11.11 -9.43
CA MET A 68 -5.43 9.95 -8.54
C MET A 68 -4.14 9.92 -7.71
N GLY A 69 -4.28 10.04 -6.38
CA GLY A 69 -3.15 10.10 -5.46
C GLY A 69 -2.33 8.82 -5.48
N PHE A 70 -2.97 7.68 -5.27
CA PHE A 70 -2.33 6.37 -5.42
C PHE A 70 -2.26 6.00 -6.90
N GLN A 71 -1.11 6.23 -7.53
CA GLN A 71 -0.91 5.99 -8.95
C GLN A 71 -1.11 4.52 -9.34
N ASP A 72 -0.49 3.60 -8.59
CA ASP A 72 -0.50 2.19 -8.92
C ASP A 72 -1.61 1.44 -8.16
N PRO A 73 -2.42 0.63 -8.87
CA PRO A 73 -3.48 -0.12 -8.25
C PRO A 73 -2.93 -1.19 -7.30
N VAL A 74 -3.70 -1.56 -6.29
CA VAL A 74 -3.43 -2.79 -5.53
C VAL A 74 -4.02 -3.99 -6.24
N ILE A 75 -3.28 -5.10 -6.24
CA ILE A 75 -3.77 -6.35 -6.78
C ILE A 75 -4.47 -7.13 -5.66
N ILE A 76 -5.74 -7.44 -5.90
CA ILE A 76 -6.60 -8.19 -5.00
C ILE A 76 -6.84 -9.55 -5.63
N TRP A 77 -6.33 -10.60 -5.00
CA TRP A 77 -6.68 -11.98 -5.30
C TRP A 77 -7.95 -12.29 -4.55
N ALA A 78 -9.01 -12.58 -5.29
CA ALA A 78 -10.31 -12.88 -4.71
C ALA A 78 -10.74 -14.30 -5.11
N ASP A 79 -11.41 -14.97 -4.18
CA ASP A 79 -12.20 -16.17 -4.43
C ASP A 79 -13.56 -15.92 -3.77
N LYS A 80 -14.52 -15.45 -4.56
CA LYS A 80 -15.83 -15.07 -4.02
C LYS A 80 -16.58 -16.28 -3.46
N GLU A 81 -16.43 -17.46 -4.06
CA GLU A 81 -17.10 -18.68 -3.60
C GLU A 81 -16.65 -19.08 -2.20
N LYS A 82 -15.37 -18.83 -1.86
CA LYS A 82 -14.82 -19.07 -0.53
C LYS A 82 -14.88 -17.85 0.41
N GLY A 83 -15.27 -16.68 -0.11
CA GLY A 83 -15.24 -15.42 0.64
C GLY A 83 -13.83 -14.97 1.03
N GLU A 84 -12.83 -15.31 0.21
CA GLU A 84 -11.42 -15.03 0.51
C GLU A 84 -10.88 -13.88 -0.34
N PHE A 85 -10.16 -12.96 0.31
CA PHE A 85 -9.50 -11.83 -0.31
C PHE A 85 -8.07 -11.71 0.20
N THR A 86 -7.10 -11.66 -0.71
CA THR A 86 -5.70 -11.46 -0.38
C THR A 86 -5.15 -10.28 -1.18
N ILE A 87 -4.59 -9.28 -0.49
CA ILE A 87 -3.89 -8.17 -1.12
C ILE A 87 -2.44 -8.57 -1.38
N HIS A 88 -2.02 -8.55 -2.64
CA HIS A 88 -0.62 -8.72 -3.05
C HIS A 88 0.18 -7.41 -2.76
N PRO A 89 1.50 -7.43 -2.43
CA PRO A 89 2.27 -6.33 -1.83
C PRO A 89 1.77 -4.90 -2.09
N GLY A 90 1.07 -4.37 -1.10
CA GLY A 90 0.56 -3.01 -1.10
C GLY A 90 0.31 -2.49 0.32
N GLN A 91 0.88 -3.12 1.34
CA GLN A 91 0.57 -2.86 2.75
C GLN A 91 0.68 -1.37 3.12
N ASN A 92 1.76 -0.70 2.72
CA ASN A 92 1.91 0.74 2.94
C ASN A 92 0.83 1.57 2.23
N ARG A 93 0.42 1.17 1.02
CA ARG A 93 -0.67 1.85 0.27
C ARG A 93 -1.99 1.71 0.99
N ILE A 94 -2.31 0.51 1.46
CA ILE A 94 -3.55 0.27 2.18
C ILE A 94 -3.56 1.00 3.51
N ILE A 95 -2.48 0.92 4.29
CA ILE A 95 -2.36 1.65 5.57
C ILE A 95 -2.52 3.15 5.33
N LEU A 96 -1.82 3.72 4.35
CA LEU A 96 -1.93 5.14 4.05
C LEU A 96 -3.34 5.50 3.56
N LYS A 97 -3.99 4.65 2.75
CA LYS A 97 -5.35 4.84 2.28
C LYS A 97 -6.38 4.81 3.41
N MET A 98 -6.19 3.94 4.41
CA MET A 98 -7.03 3.95 5.62
C MET A 98 -6.90 5.26 6.40
N LEU A 99 -5.72 5.88 6.41
CA LEU A 99 -5.48 7.16 7.08
C LEU A 99 -5.93 8.37 6.25
N LEU A 100 -5.99 8.22 4.92
CA LEU A 100 -6.36 9.24 3.93
C LEU A 100 -7.52 8.73 3.06
N PRO A 101 -8.71 8.47 3.64
CA PRO A 101 -9.84 7.91 2.90
C PRO A 101 -10.29 8.81 1.73
N GLU A 102 -10.03 10.12 1.80
CA GLU A 102 -10.31 11.09 0.73
C GLU A 102 -9.46 10.90 -0.52
N VAL A 103 -8.27 10.28 -0.40
CA VAL A 103 -7.36 10.13 -1.53
C VAL A 103 -7.75 8.88 -2.32
N ARG A 104 -8.18 9.05 -3.57
CA ARG A 104 -8.64 7.93 -4.40
C ARG A 104 -7.54 6.89 -4.65
N MET A 105 -7.92 5.62 -4.52
CA MET A 105 -7.09 4.45 -4.78
C MET A 105 -7.90 3.42 -5.55
N VAL A 106 -7.29 2.83 -6.58
CA VAL A 106 -7.89 1.79 -7.41
C VAL A 106 -7.36 0.42 -7.02
N GLY A 107 -8.24 -0.59 -7.02
CA GLY A 107 -7.90 -2.00 -6.91
C GLY A 107 -8.14 -2.71 -8.23
N TRP A 108 -7.27 -3.67 -8.56
CA TRP A 108 -7.49 -4.63 -9.63
C TRP A 108 -7.80 -5.98 -9.00
N VAL A 109 -9.00 -6.48 -9.25
CA VAL A 109 -9.50 -7.73 -8.69
C VAL A 109 -9.31 -8.84 -9.70
N ARG A 110 -8.59 -9.90 -9.28
CA ARG A 110 -8.35 -11.12 -10.03
C ARG A 110 -9.06 -12.27 -9.33
N ASP A 111 -10.03 -12.88 -10.01
CA ASP A 111 -10.73 -14.09 -9.53
C ASP A 111 -10.85 -15.13 -10.66
N PRO A 112 -10.25 -16.33 -10.51
CA PRO A 112 -10.38 -17.42 -11.48
C PRO A 112 -11.79 -18.03 -11.58
N ASN A 113 -12.63 -17.90 -10.56
CA ASN A 113 -13.97 -18.48 -10.49
C ASN A 113 -15.08 -17.48 -10.88
N CYS A 114 -14.75 -16.19 -10.95
CA CYS A 114 -15.71 -15.14 -11.27
C CYS A 114 -16.16 -15.21 -12.74
N ARG A 115 -17.49 -15.28 -12.95
CA ARG A 115 -18.09 -15.29 -14.30
C ARG A 115 -18.47 -13.88 -14.76
N SER A 116 -18.70 -12.98 -13.82
CA SER A 116 -19.03 -11.58 -14.09
C SER A 116 -18.62 -10.66 -12.94
N ARG A 117 -17.93 -9.55 -13.25
CA ARG A 117 -17.59 -8.51 -12.25
C ARG A 117 -18.78 -7.98 -11.46
N LYS A 118 -20.01 -8.05 -12.02
CA LYS A 118 -21.24 -7.62 -11.33
C LYS A 118 -21.49 -8.41 -10.05
N GLU A 119 -20.96 -9.62 -9.96
CA GLU A 119 -21.01 -10.46 -8.77
C GLU A 119 -20.41 -9.77 -7.54
N TYR A 120 -19.52 -8.80 -7.74
CA TYR A 120 -18.85 -8.07 -6.67
C TYR A 120 -19.50 -6.72 -6.32
N SER A 121 -20.63 -6.36 -6.94
CA SER A 121 -21.28 -5.05 -6.73
C SER A 121 -21.70 -4.75 -5.28
N GLY A 122 -21.86 -5.79 -4.45
CA GLY A 122 -22.09 -5.65 -3.01
C GLY A 122 -20.82 -5.49 -2.16
N ILE A 123 -19.64 -5.67 -2.75
CA ILE A 123 -18.34 -5.71 -2.07
C ILE A 123 -17.49 -4.49 -2.43
N PHE A 124 -17.46 -4.14 -3.72
CA PHE A 124 -16.68 -3.00 -4.20
C PHE A 124 -17.57 -1.95 -4.86
N ASN A 125 -17.15 -0.69 -4.77
CA ASN A 125 -17.76 0.40 -5.51
C ASN A 125 -17.04 0.66 -6.84
N ASN A 126 -17.78 1.33 -7.73
CA ASN A 126 -17.29 1.79 -9.03
C ASN A 126 -16.61 0.68 -9.85
N ILE A 127 -17.26 -0.48 -9.90
CA ILE A 127 -16.73 -1.66 -10.59
C ILE A 127 -16.76 -1.44 -12.10
N GLN A 128 -15.58 -1.43 -12.71
CA GLN A 128 -15.39 -1.15 -14.12
C GLN A 128 -14.59 -2.26 -14.79
N PRO A 129 -14.86 -2.57 -16.07
CA PRO A 129 -13.91 -3.37 -16.83
C PRO A 129 -12.55 -2.66 -16.86
N LEU A 130 -11.45 -3.41 -16.91
CA LEU A 130 -10.14 -2.77 -17.15
C LEU A 130 -10.17 -2.00 -18.47
N VAL A 131 -9.69 -0.76 -18.42
CA VAL A 131 -9.52 0.07 -19.61
C VAL A 131 -8.48 -0.59 -20.49
N ARG A 132 -8.90 -0.99 -21.68
CA ARG A 132 -8.03 -1.57 -22.70
C ARG A 132 -7.33 -0.43 -23.43
N ASP A 133 -6.05 -0.58 -23.72
CA ASP A 133 -5.35 0.39 -24.56
C ASP A 133 -5.81 0.27 -26.02
N THR A 134 -5.30 1.12 -26.90
CA THR A 134 -5.58 1.08 -28.34
C THR A 134 -5.12 -0.23 -29.00
N ASN A 135 -4.30 -1.04 -28.32
CA ASN A 135 -3.86 -2.37 -28.77
C ASN A 135 -4.80 -3.50 -28.29
N GLY A 136 -5.86 -3.20 -27.53
CA GLY A 136 -6.89 -4.14 -27.11
C GLY A 136 -6.49 -5.03 -25.93
N ASN A 137 -6.76 -6.33 -26.01
CA ASN A 137 -6.50 -7.32 -24.95
C ASN A 137 -5.00 -7.66 -24.78
N ARG A 138 -4.09 -6.99 -25.50
CA ARG A 138 -2.87 -7.68 -25.91
C ARG A 138 -1.73 -7.68 -24.90
N LEU A 139 -1.62 -6.73 -23.98
CA LEU A 139 -0.60 -6.83 -22.94
C LEU A 139 -0.97 -6.03 -21.68
N VAL A 140 -1.39 -6.74 -20.62
CA VAL A 140 -1.05 -6.31 -19.26
C VAL A 140 0.25 -7.01 -18.93
N THR A 141 1.35 -6.26 -18.88
CA THR A 141 2.66 -6.87 -18.61
C THR A 141 2.83 -7.05 -17.11
N TRP A 142 2.97 -8.31 -16.70
CA TRP A 142 3.29 -8.71 -15.34
C TRP A 142 4.76 -9.10 -15.27
N GLN A 143 5.38 -8.86 -14.12
CA GLN A 143 6.71 -9.34 -13.78
C GLN A 143 6.62 -10.27 -12.58
N THR A 144 7.47 -11.28 -12.58
CA THR A 144 7.66 -12.15 -11.43
C THR A 144 8.80 -11.61 -10.59
N LEU A 145 8.48 -11.07 -9.41
CA LEU A 145 9.47 -10.61 -8.45
C LEU A 145 9.90 -11.77 -7.57
N HIS A 146 11.19 -12.09 -7.62
CA HIS A 146 11.81 -13.11 -6.77
C HIS A 146 12.15 -12.54 -5.39
N ARG A 147 11.82 -13.30 -4.34
CA ARG A 147 12.17 -13.05 -2.95
C ARG A 147 12.66 -14.34 -2.32
N SER A 148 13.95 -14.42 -2.04
CA SER A 148 14.49 -15.47 -1.19
C SER A 148 14.41 -15.02 0.27
N ASN A 149 13.80 -15.85 1.13
CA ASN A 149 13.97 -15.72 2.57
C ASN A 149 15.20 -16.52 2.99
N VAL A 150 16.00 -15.98 3.93
CA VAL A 150 17.14 -16.70 4.48
C VAL A 150 16.65 -17.99 5.15
N GLY A 151 17.06 -19.14 4.63
CA GLY A 151 16.67 -20.47 5.14
C GLY A 151 15.29 -20.98 4.67
N GLY A 152 14.69 -20.36 3.65
CA GLY A 152 13.40 -20.79 3.08
C GLY A 152 13.44 -21.02 1.57
N GLU A 153 12.33 -21.47 1.02
CA GLU A 153 12.13 -21.61 -0.42
C GLU A 153 12.06 -20.26 -1.14
N ASP A 154 12.37 -20.26 -2.43
CA ASP A 154 12.21 -19.11 -3.29
C ASP A 154 10.74 -18.74 -3.43
N GLN A 155 10.40 -17.50 -3.08
CA GLN A 155 9.05 -16.97 -3.23
C GLN A 155 9.00 -16.09 -4.47
N TYR A 156 8.01 -16.32 -5.32
CA TYR A 156 7.77 -15.55 -6.54
C TYR A 156 6.45 -14.81 -6.42
N HIS A 157 6.47 -13.52 -6.75
CA HIS A 157 5.36 -12.60 -6.56
C HIS A 157 5.01 -11.93 -7.89
N GLU A 158 3.75 -12.01 -8.32
CA GLU A 158 3.30 -11.34 -9.55
C GLU A 158 3.05 -9.85 -9.30
N ALA A 159 3.82 -8.97 -9.93
CA ALA A 159 3.60 -7.53 -9.89
C ALA A 159 3.37 -6.98 -11.30
N LEU A 160 2.78 -5.80 -11.42
CA LEU A 160 2.74 -5.10 -12.70
C LEU A 160 4.14 -4.60 -13.05
N THR A 161 4.55 -4.68 -14.32
CA THR A 161 5.81 -4.03 -14.75
C THR A 161 5.76 -2.52 -14.63
N SER A 162 4.56 -1.95 -14.65
CA SER A 162 4.32 -0.53 -14.43
C SER A 162 4.24 -0.13 -12.95
N ASP A 163 4.26 -1.09 -12.00
CA ASP A 163 4.25 -0.77 -10.57
C ASP A 163 5.49 0.07 -10.28
N THR A 164 5.27 1.35 -9.99
CA THR A 164 6.35 2.31 -9.90
C THR A 164 7.01 2.10 -8.56
N TYR A 165 8.14 1.39 -8.57
CA TYR A 165 8.94 1.24 -7.36
C TYR A 165 9.29 2.64 -6.84
N LEU A 166 9.14 2.87 -5.53
CA LEU A 166 9.40 4.19 -4.91
C LEU A 166 10.82 4.71 -5.16
N GLY A 167 11.76 3.84 -5.58
CA GLY A 167 13.11 4.20 -6.03
C GLY A 167 13.24 4.52 -7.53
N ASN A 168 12.14 4.69 -8.27
CA ASN A 168 12.17 5.22 -9.63
C ASN A 168 12.60 6.70 -9.59
N ARG A 169 13.55 7.09 -10.43
CA ARG A 169 14.05 8.48 -10.56
C ARG A 169 12.96 9.51 -10.82
N ALA A 170 11.82 9.11 -11.38
CA ALA A 170 10.67 10.00 -11.58
C ALA A 170 10.11 10.56 -10.25
N HIS A 171 10.29 9.84 -9.13
CA HIS A 171 9.79 10.24 -7.82
C HIS A 171 10.89 10.44 -6.78
N ASP A 172 12.02 9.75 -6.91
CA ASP A 172 13.24 10.03 -6.16
C ASP A 172 14.07 11.11 -6.88
N THR A 173 13.59 12.35 -6.81
CA THR A 173 14.23 13.50 -7.46
C THR A 173 15.23 14.17 -6.52
N ASP A 174 16.26 14.82 -7.07
CA ASP A 174 17.25 15.54 -6.24
C ASP A 174 16.60 16.67 -5.42
N LYS A 175 15.58 17.33 -5.99
CA LYS A 175 14.76 18.30 -5.26
C LYS A 175 14.09 17.70 -4.01
N ARG A 176 13.58 16.47 -4.09
CA ARG A 176 13.00 15.77 -2.93
C ARG A 176 14.06 15.36 -1.93
N LYS A 177 15.25 14.94 -2.37
CA LYS A 177 16.39 14.63 -1.48
C LYS A 177 16.84 15.87 -0.73
N GLU A 178 17.01 17.00 -1.41
CA GLU A 178 17.37 18.29 -0.82
C GLU A 178 16.32 18.75 0.19
N LYS A 179 15.03 18.72 -0.20
CA LYS A 179 13.94 19.06 0.71
C LYS A 179 13.91 18.15 1.93
N TRP A 180 14.08 16.84 1.76
CA TRP A 180 14.19 15.90 2.87
C TRP A 180 15.41 16.17 3.76
N ALA A 181 16.55 16.53 3.17
CA ALA A 181 17.77 16.92 3.89
C ALA A 181 17.56 18.17 4.76
N GLU A 182 16.78 19.15 4.30
CA GLU A 182 16.45 20.32 5.10
C GLU A 182 15.40 20.03 6.17
N LEU A 183 14.30 19.35 5.82
CA LEU A 183 13.23 19.03 6.78
C LEU A 183 13.75 18.21 7.96
N GLN A 184 14.57 17.20 7.70
CA GLN A 184 15.08 16.33 8.75
C GLN A 184 16.02 17.04 9.74
N LYS A 185 16.51 18.26 9.44
CA LYS A 185 17.32 19.07 10.37
C LYS A 185 16.47 19.78 11.42
N THR A 186 15.17 19.97 11.18
CA THR A 186 14.29 20.78 12.03
C THR A 186 13.05 20.03 12.50
N GLN A 187 12.64 18.98 11.79
CA GLN A 187 11.45 18.18 12.05
C GLN A 187 11.82 16.71 12.26
N GLY A 188 11.00 16.02 13.03
CA GLY A 188 11.19 14.60 13.28
C GLY A 188 10.70 14.13 14.65
N PHE A 189 10.87 12.83 14.89
CA PHE A 189 10.47 12.19 16.13
C PHE A 189 11.28 10.93 16.44
N SER A 190 11.36 10.62 17.73
CA SER A 190 11.95 9.39 18.25
C SER A 190 10.96 8.24 18.14
N CYS A 191 11.40 7.10 17.59
CA CYS A 191 10.56 5.92 17.45
C CYS A 191 10.85 4.90 18.56
N ARG A 192 9.82 4.55 19.32
CA ARG A 192 9.82 3.45 20.29
C ARG A 192 8.78 2.40 19.94
N VAL A 193 9.06 1.17 20.37
CA VAL A 193 8.12 0.05 20.32
C VAL A 193 8.24 -0.73 21.62
N ASN A 194 7.12 -0.95 22.30
CA ASN A 194 7.06 -1.60 23.61
C ASN A 194 8.03 -0.94 24.61
N GLY A 195 8.05 0.39 24.63
CA GLY A 195 8.94 1.17 25.49
C GLY A 195 10.43 1.11 25.12
N THR A 196 10.84 0.38 24.07
CA THR A 196 12.26 0.30 23.64
C THR A 196 12.54 1.29 22.52
N HIS A 197 13.62 2.07 22.64
CA HIS A 197 14.08 2.98 21.58
C HIS A 197 14.65 2.23 20.38
N PHE A 198 14.22 2.60 19.18
CA PHE A 198 14.71 2.05 17.92
C PHE A 198 15.64 3.01 17.18
N TYR A 199 15.11 4.14 16.69
CA TYR A 199 15.89 5.20 16.07
C TYR A 199 15.04 6.47 15.88
N ASN A 200 15.68 7.55 15.42
CA ASN A 200 15.04 8.82 15.13
C ASN A 200 14.75 8.98 13.64
N ILE A 201 13.54 9.43 13.30
CA ILE A 201 13.22 9.91 11.95
C ILE A 201 13.39 11.42 11.97
N GLY A 202 14.44 11.93 11.30
CA GLY A 202 14.81 13.35 11.35
C GLY A 202 15.30 13.81 12.73
N LYS A 203 15.19 15.11 13.02
CA LYS A 203 15.57 15.70 14.31
C LYS A 203 14.37 15.61 15.25
N PRO A 204 14.42 14.79 16.32
CA PRO A 204 13.28 14.60 17.19
C PRO A 204 12.82 15.89 17.87
N THR A 205 11.54 16.20 17.73
CA THR A 205 10.83 17.22 18.53
C THR A 205 9.81 16.59 19.48
N ALA A 206 9.58 15.28 19.33
CA ALA A 206 8.69 14.47 20.15
C ALA A 206 9.14 12.99 20.15
N GLU A 207 8.58 12.20 21.05
CA GLU A 207 8.84 10.77 21.19
C GLU A 207 7.53 9.98 21.24
N TYR A 208 7.48 8.85 20.53
CA TYR A 208 6.27 8.04 20.42
C TYR A 208 6.57 6.54 20.58
N ASP A 209 5.71 5.85 21.31
CA ASP A 209 5.66 4.38 21.38
C ASP A 209 4.58 3.86 20.42
N PHE A 210 4.99 3.22 19.34
CA PHE A 210 4.12 2.82 18.22
C PHE A 210 3.50 1.44 18.43
N GLU A 211 2.17 1.37 18.36
CA GLU A 211 1.43 0.10 18.40
C GLU A 211 1.58 -0.67 17.08
N ASN A 212 1.51 0.05 15.96
CA ASN A 212 1.57 -0.53 14.62
C ASN A 212 2.09 0.47 13.57
N ILE A 213 2.15 0.02 12.32
CA ILE A 213 2.66 0.82 11.19
C ILE A 213 1.79 2.04 10.88
N ALA A 214 0.47 1.98 11.11
CA ALA A 214 -0.41 3.13 10.91
C ALA A 214 -0.01 4.29 11.83
N GLY A 215 0.39 4.00 13.07
CA GLY A 215 0.88 5.01 14.00
C GLY A 215 2.12 5.75 13.48
N ILE A 216 3.04 5.01 12.85
CA ILE A 216 4.23 5.58 12.21
C ILE A 216 3.81 6.56 11.10
N TYR A 217 2.87 6.18 10.25
CA TYR A 217 2.37 7.06 9.19
C TYR A 217 1.61 8.28 9.74
N GLN A 218 0.82 8.14 10.81
CA GLN A 218 0.16 9.27 11.48
C GLN A 218 1.18 10.28 12.01
N ALA A 219 2.20 9.82 12.74
CA ALA A 219 3.28 10.69 13.20
C ALA A 219 4.05 11.31 12.02
N PHE A 220 4.32 10.53 10.97
CA PHE A 220 5.02 11.02 9.79
C PHE A 220 4.24 12.13 9.06
N LEU A 221 2.94 11.93 8.82
CA LEU A 221 2.06 12.92 8.20
C LEU A 221 1.94 14.19 9.05
N HIS A 222 1.92 14.07 10.37
CA HIS A 222 1.91 15.21 11.27
C HIS A 222 3.19 16.04 11.17
N HIS A 223 4.35 15.40 11.31
CA HIS A 223 5.63 16.10 11.39
C HIS A 223 6.12 16.65 10.04
N PHE A 224 5.80 15.99 8.92
CA PHE A 224 6.36 16.34 7.61
C PHE A 224 5.33 16.81 6.57
N HIS A 225 4.03 16.71 6.87
CA HIS A 225 2.96 17.08 5.93
C HIS A 225 1.81 17.88 6.59
N ASP A 226 2.03 18.40 7.80
CA ASP A 226 1.12 19.32 8.52
C ASP A 226 -0.28 18.75 8.83
N PHE A 227 -0.41 17.43 8.97
CA PHE A 227 -1.67 16.81 9.39
C PHE A 227 -1.88 16.96 10.90
N SER A 228 -3.01 17.53 11.32
CA SER A 228 -3.37 17.55 12.75
C SER A 228 -3.72 16.14 13.26
N TYR A 229 -3.30 15.83 14.49
CA TYR A 229 -3.72 14.59 15.17
C TYR A 229 -5.24 14.48 15.33
N SER A 230 -5.94 15.61 15.40
CA SER A 230 -7.41 15.64 15.48
C SER A 230 -8.11 15.14 14.21
N LYS A 231 -7.38 14.87 13.11
CA LYS A 231 -7.96 14.24 11.92
C LYS A 231 -8.36 12.77 12.18
N TRP A 232 -7.69 12.09 13.11
CA TRP A 232 -7.86 10.66 13.30
C TRP A 232 -8.65 10.35 14.57
N ASP A 233 -9.69 9.54 14.44
CA ASP A 233 -10.50 9.07 15.57
C ASP A 233 -9.69 8.20 16.56
N LYS A 234 -8.67 7.52 16.05
CA LYS A 234 -7.76 6.68 16.82
C LYS A 234 -6.32 6.96 16.44
N LEU A 235 -5.48 7.23 17.44
CA LEU A 235 -4.03 7.25 17.29
C LEU A 235 -3.47 5.85 17.60
N HIS A 236 -2.55 5.37 16.77
CA HIS A 236 -1.91 4.07 16.91
C HIS A 236 -0.51 4.16 17.54
N PHE A 237 -0.36 5.13 18.43
CA PHE A 237 0.84 5.38 19.20
C PHE A 237 0.48 6.12 20.48
N ARG A 238 1.39 6.05 21.45
CA ARG A 238 1.35 6.88 22.66
C ARG A 238 2.47 7.89 22.62
N ARG A 239 2.17 9.15 22.93
CA ARG A 239 3.20 10.17 23.15
C ARG A 239 3.83 9.95 24.52
N ILE A 240 5.14 10.06 24.57
CA ILE A 240 5.95 9.94 25.80
C ILE A 240 6.35 11.34 26.26
#